data_AF-A0A2E0PB94-F1
#
_entry.id   AF-A0A2E0PB94-F1
#
_cell.length_a   1.000
_cell.length_b   1.000
_cell.length_c   1.000
_cell.angle_alpha   90.00
_cell.angle_beta   90.00
_cell.angle_gamma   90.00
#
_symmetry.space_group_name_H-M   'P 1'
#
loop_
_entity.id
_entity.type
_entity.pdbx_description
1 polymer ?
#
loop_
_entity_poly.entity_id
_entity_poly.type
_entity_poly.pdbx_seq_one_letter_code
_entity_poly.pdbx_strand_id
1 'polypeptide(L)'
;MMKKLTSLIIFVGLAINVSGQEAPNSLKEAMDAAKSHWMMGDWERKRSNGDTEILSYKWAVKDNVVSVQRKSDGEINSQGLIGLDLESNKVVGKMMGKRAGMSSEWLMIEDKLFEKIEGSMKLANGQIQSFSVYRHHRQIDKNTMEASMHKINDDGSAGEVIVAPNGNKMIQKFVRKKS
;
A
#
# COMPACT_ATOMS: atom_id res chain seq x y z
N MET A 1 -10.70 43.86 30.71
CA MET A 1 -10.03 42.59 30.34
C MET A 1 -10.96 41.45 30.79
N MET A 2 -11.41 40.45 30.03
CA MET A 2 -11.12 39.87 28.71
C MET A 2 -12.44 39.48 28.02
N LYS A 3 -12.46 39.37 26.68
CA LYS A 3 -13.58 38.86 25.87
C LYS A 3 -13.58 37.32 25.87
N LYS A 4 -14.75 36.68 25.94
CA LYS A 4 -14.95 35.26 25.61
C LYS A 4 -15.86 35.17 24.39
N LEU A 5 -15.37 34.58 23.30
CA LEU A 5 -16.14 34.32 22.09
C LEU A 5 -16.97 33.04 22.27
N THR A 6 -18.27 33.14 21.98
CA THR A 6 -19.16 31.99 21.82
C THR A 6 -19.11 31.54 20.37
N SER A 7 -18.67 30.31 20.15
CA SER A 7 -18.76 29.59 18.88
C SER A 7 -20.19 29.09 18.66
N LEU A 8 -20.70 29.17 17.42
CA LEU A 8 -21.89 28.42 16.99
C LEU A 8 -21.62 27.73 15.65
N ILE A 9 -21.79 26.42 15.68
CA ILE A 9 -21.56 25.42 14.62
C ILE A 9 -22.79 25.36 13.71
N ILE A 10 -22.60 25.25 12.38
CA ILE A 10 -23.57 24.59 11.49
C ILE A 10 -22.83 23.61 10.57
N PHE A 11 -23.18 22.33 10.72
CA PHE A 11 -22.81 21.23 9.84
C PHE A 11 -23.58 21.33 8.51
N VAL A 12 -22.90 21.22 7.37
CA VAL A 12 -23.51 20.78 6.10
C VAL A 12 -22.62 19.71 5.50
N GLY A 13 -23.24 18.59 5.19
CA GLY A 13 -22.60 17.38 4.71
C GLY A 13 -21.99 17.49 3.30
N LEU A 14 -21.15 16.50 3.05
CA LEU A 14 -20.57 16.07 1.78
C LEU A 14 -21.59 16.12 0.62
N ALA A 15 -21.46 17.08 -0.30
CA ALA A 15 -21.97 16.98 -1.67
C ALA A 15 -21.14 17.85 -2.65
N ILE A 16 -20.21 17.16 -3.32
CA ILE A 16 -19.60 17.28 -4.66
C ILE A 16 -19.90 18.51 -5.56
N ASN A 17 -18.84 18.95 -6.27
CA ASN A 17 -18.83 19.64 -7.58
C ASN A 17 -19.33 21.09 -7.66
N VAL A 18 -18.39 22.03 -7.57
CA VAL A 18 -18.55 23.39 -8.10
C VAL A 18 -18.20 23.35 -9.60
N SER A 19 -19.22 23.35 -10.45
CA SER A 19 -19.09 23.39 -11.90
C SER A 19 -18.32 24.64 -12.34
N GLY A 20 -17.07 24.46 -12.77
CA GLY A 20 -16.21 25.51 -13.31
C GLY A 20 -14.79 25.57 -12.74
N GLN A 21 -14.47 24.81 -11.70
CA GLN A 21 -13.09 24.64 -11.23
C GLN A 21 -12.46 23.38 -11.86
N GLU A 22 -11.20 23.50 -12.29
CA GLU A 22 -10.38 22.33 -12.64
C GLU A 22 -10.43 21.30 -11.51
N ALA A 23 -10.52 20.02 -11.88
CA ALA A 23 -10.52 18.95 -10.89
C ALA A 23 -9.24 19.03 -10.04
N PRO A 24 -9.33 18.90 -8.71
CA PRO A 24 -8.16 18.99 -7.84
C PRO A 24 -7.18 17.86 -8.16
N ASN A 25 -5.90 18.18 -8.30
CA ASN A 25 -4.83 17.23 -8.64
C ASN A 25 -4.34 16.44 -7.42
N SER A 26 -4.88 16.73 -6.24
CA SER A 26 -4.54 16.04 -5.00
C SER A 26 -5.69 16.04 -4.00
N LEU A 27 -5.67 15.09 -3.05
CA LEU A 27 -6.66 15.04 -1.97
C LEU A 27 -6.59 16.29 -1.07
N LYS A 28 -5.42 16.92 -0.97
CA LYS A 28 -5.23 18.21 -0.30
C LYS A 28 -6.02 19.32 -1.02
N GLU A 29 -5.90 19.41 -2.34
CA GLU A 29 -6.63 20.40 -3.15
C GLU A 29 -8.15 20.19 -3.07
N ALA A 30 -8.62 18.94 -3.02
CA ALA A 30 -10.04 18.64 -2.84
C ALA A 30 -10.56 19.10 -1.45
N MET A 31 -9.78 18.92 -0.39
CA MET A 31 -10.13 19.40 0.96
C MET A 31 -10.06 20.93 1.08
N ASP A 32 -9.20 21.59 0.30
CA ASP A 32 -9.05 23.05 0.24
C ASP A 32 -10.29 23.68 -0.41
N ALA A 33 -10.74 23.14 -1.54
CA ALA A 33 -11.96 23.60 -2.22
C ALA A 33 -13.22 23.45 -1.35
N ALA A 34 -13.33 22.34 -0.61
CA ALA A 34 -14.45 22.06 0.29
C ALA A 34 -14.33 22.74 1.67
N LYS A 35 -13.22 23.45 1.95
CA LYS A 35 -12.92 24.09 3.25
C LYS A 35 -13.02 23.14 4.46
N SER A 36 -12.68 21.87 4.28
CA SER A 36 -12.89 20.80 5.28
C SER A 36 -11.63 20.44 6.09
N HIS A 37 -10.54 21.19 5.94
CA HIS A 37 -9.27 20.98 6.66
C HIS A 37 -9.37 21.02 8.19
N TRP A 38 -10.42 21.61 8.72
CA TRP A 38 -10.67 21.70 10.16
C TRP A 38 -10.79 20.34 10.85
N MET A 39 -11.12 19.27 10.11
CA MET A 39 -11.26 17.92 10.66
C MET A 39 -9.92 17.23 10.99
N MET A 40 -8.80 17.75 10.47
CA MET A 40 -7.47 17.17 10.65
C MET A 40 -6.95 17.40 12.07
N GLY A 41 -6.38 16.37 12.68
CA GLY A 41 -5.88 16.41 14.06
C GLY A 41 -6.51 15.36 14.96
N ASP A 42 -6.25 15.49 16.25
CA ASP A 42 -6.70 14.58 17.29
C ASP A 42 -7.93 15.17 17.99
N TRP A 43 -8.97 14.37 18.11
CA TRP A 43 -10.26 14.71 18.71
C TRP A 43 -10.50 13.85 19.92
N GLU A 44 -10.71 14.48 21.07
CA GLU A 44 -10.97 13.77 22.32
C GLU A 44 -12.48 13.68 22.61
N ARG A 45 -12.93 12.52 23.10
CA ARG A 45 -14.22 12.39 23.79
C ARG A 45 -14.07 11.63 25.10
N LYS A 46 -14.96 11.92 26.06
CA LYS A 46 -15.14 11.10 27.27
C LYS A 46 -16.20 10.04 27.01
N ARG A 47 -15.91 8.81 27.41
CA ARG A 47 -16.82 7.67 27.35
C ARG A 47 -17.66 7.62 28.63
N SER A 48 -18.80 6.94 28.58
CA SER A 48 -19.74 6.84 29.70
C SER A 48 -19.17 6.15 30.93
N ASN A 49 -18.10 5.36 30.78
CA ASN A 49 -17.35 4.72 31.85
C ASN A 49 -16.25 5.62 32.47
N GLY A 50 -16.16 6.89 32.06
CA GLY A 50 -15.17 7.85 32.54
C GLY A 50 -13.87 7.86 31.76
N ASP A 51 -13.64 6.90 30.85
CA ASP A 51 -12.42 6.84 30.06
C ASP A 51 -12.36 7.92 28.98
N THR A 52 -11.14 8.25 28.58
CA THR A 52 -10.87 9.19 27.50
C THR A 52 -10.55 8.43 26.22
N GLU A 53 -11.23 8.75 25.14
CA GLU A 53 -10.94 8.24 23.79
C GLU A 53 -10.48 9.35 22.87
N ILE A 54 -9.40 9.09 22.13
CA ILE A 54 -8.86 9.98 21.11
C ILE A 54 -9.12 9.39 19.72
N LEU A 55 -9.72 10.19 18.83
CA LEU A 55 -9.94 9.92 17.41
C LEU A 55 -9.03 10.83 16.58
N SER A 56 -8.12 10.25 15.79
CA SER A 56 -7.14 11.00 15.00
C SER A 56 -7.45 10.94 13.50
N TYR A 57 -7.60 12.10 12.85
CA TYR A 57 -7.60 12.21 11.38
C TYR A 57 -6.27 12.78 10.92
N LYS A 58 -5.46 11.94 10.28
CA LYS A 58 -4.13 12.25 9.75
C LYS A 58 -4.07 11.84 8.28
N TRP A 59 -3.27 12.53 7.48
CA TRP A 59 -3.04 12.11 6.10
C TRP A 59 -2.42 10.71 6.10
N ALA A 60 -3.11 9.72 5.53
CA ALA A 60 -2.65 8.32 5.43
C ALA A 60 -2.37 7.86 3.98
N VAL A 61 -2.37 8.84 3.04
CA VAL A 61 -2.02 8.76 1.61
C VAL A 61 -3.00 7.96 0.74
N LYS A 62 -4.10 8.62 0.33
CA LYS A 62 -5.10 8.09 -0.60
C LYS A 62 -4.64 8.26 -2.06
N ASP A 63 -5.02 7.32 -2.93
CA ASP A 63 -4.85 7.30 -4.40
C ASP A 63 -3.39 7.35 -4.92
N ASN A 64 -2.43 7.66 -4.04
CA ASN A 64 -1.01 7.72 -4.36
C ASN A 64 -0.24 6.52 -3.83
N VAL A 65 -0.78 5.82 -2.81
CA VAL A 65 -0.12 4.70 -2.14
C VAL A 65 -1.11 3.57 -1.86
N VAL A 66 -0.72 2.33 -2.19
CA VAL A 66 -1.41 1.08 -1.87
C VAL A 66 -0.72 0.43 -0.68
N SER A 67 -1.48 0.12 0.37
CA SER A 67 -0.99 -0.76 1.44
C SER A 67 -1.09 -2.22 1.03
N VAL A 68 0.00 -2.96 1.20
CA VAL A 68 0.04 -4.41 1.00
C VAL A 68 0.29 -5.07 2.34
N GLN A 69 -0.55 -6.05 2.69
CA GLN A 69 -0.37 -6.87 3.87
C GLN A 69 -0.46 -8.34 3.49
N ARG A 70 0.48 -9.13 3.99
CA ARG A 70 0.41 -10.59 3.91
C ARG A 70 0.20 -11.14 5.31
N LYS A 71 -0.89 -11.91 5.45
CA LYS A 71 -1.24 -12.64 6.66
C LYS A 71 -1.10 -14.14 6.42
N SER A 72 -0.55 -14.84 7.40
CA SER A 72 -0.52 -16.31 7.46
C SER A 72 -0.94 -16.71 8.87
N ASP A 73 -1.80 -17.71 8.98
CA ASP A 73 -2.30 -18.24 10.26
C ASP A 73 -2.90 -17.17 11.19
N GLY A 74 -3.57 -16.17 10.60
CA GLY A 74 -4.19 -15.07 11.32
C GLY A 74 -3.25 -13.92 11.71
N GLU A 75 -1.94 -14.11 11.64
CA GLU A 75 -0.95 -13.07 11.94
C GLU A 75 -0.46 -12.33 10.69
N ILE A 76 -0.22 -11.02 10.82
CA ILE A 76 0.51 -10.26 9.81
C ILE A 76 1.97 -10.68 9.84
N ASN A 77 2.43 -11.32 8.76
CA ASN A 77 3.83 -11.73 8.63
C ASN A 77 4.68 -10.66 7.94
N SER A 78 4.06 -9.82 7.10
CA SER A 78 4.69 -8.71 6.40
C SER A 78 3.68 -7.66 5.96
N GLN A 79 4.13 -6.41 5.92
CA GLN A 79 3.35 -5.25 5.53
C GLN A 79 4.22 -4.24 4.78
N GLY A 80 3.61 -3.50 3.87
CA GLY A 80 4.32 -2.56 3.02
C GLY A 80 3.41 -1.55 2.35
N LEU A 81 4.05 -0.66 1.60
CA LEU A 81 3.44 0.39 0.81
C LEU A 81 3.97 0.30 -0.63
N ILE A 82 3.11 0.59 -1.61
CA ILE A 82 3.45 0.74 -3.04
C ILE A 82 2.97 2.11 -3.48
N GLY A 83 3.78 2.89 -4.18
CA GLY A 83 3.38 4.21 -4.70
C GLY A 83 4.13 4.58 -5.97
N LEU A 84 3.74 5.69 -6.59
CA LEU A 84 4.48 6.29 -7.70
C LEU A 84 5.58 7.20 -7.15
N ASP A 85 6.83 6.87 -7.43
CA ASP A 85 7.96 7.77 -7.25
C ASP A 85 7.99 8.76 -8.41
N LEU A 86 7.77 10.05 -8.12
CA LEU A 86 7.68 11.11 -9.13
C LEU A 86 9.05 11.52 -9.68
N GLU A 87 10.14 11.30 -8.94
CA GLU A 87 11.49 11.65 -9.41
C GLU A 87 11.93 10.68 -10.50
N SER A 88 11.75 9.38 -10.26
CA SER A 88 12.08 8.34 -11.23
C SER A 88 10.94 8.04 -12.20
N ASN A 89 9.73 8.53 -11.95
CA ASN A 89 8.48 8.19 -12.66
C ASN A 89 8.20 6.67 -12.68
N LYS A 90 8.45 5.99 -11.55
CA LYS A 90 8.32 4.54 -11.41
C LYS A 90 7.37 4.17 -10.28
N VAL A 91 6.63 3.07 -10.46
CA VAL A 91 5.87 2.49 -9.35
C VAL A 91 6.82 1.65 -8.49
N VAL A 92 6.96 2.00 -7.21
CA VAL A 92 7.90 1.40 -6.28
C VAL A 92 7.21 0.91 -5.01
N GLY A 93 7.77 -0.12 -4.39
CA GLY A 93 7.26 -0.72 -3.17
C GLY A 93 8.32 -0.87 -2.09
N LYS A 94 7.89 -0.85 -0.83
CA LYS A 94 8.70 -1.28 0.32
C LYS A 94 7.86 -2.17 1.22
N MET A 95 8.35 -3.36 1.52
CA MET A 95 7.69 -4.32 2.41
C MET A 95 8.65 -4.80 3.51
N MET A 96 8.15 -4.88 4.73
CA MET A 96 8.87 -5.30 5.93
C MET A 96 8.08 -6.40 6.63
N GLY A 97 8.78 -7.38 7.18
CA GLY A 97 8.20 -8.48 7.95
C GLY A 97 9.15 -9.01 9.01
N LYS A 98 8.68 -9.93 9.86
CA LYS A 98 9.45 -10.47 11.00
C LYS A 98 10.82 -11.06 10.60
N ARG A 99 10.95 -11.54 9.36
CA ARG A 99 12.16 -12.24 8.86
C ARG A 99 12.67 -11.71 7.53
N ALA A 100 12.05 -10.69 6.94
CA ALA A 100 12.46 -10.21 5.62
C ALA A 100 12.12 -8.73 5.42
N GLY A 101 12.97 -8.03 4.68
CA GLY A 101 12.72 -6.69 4.17
C GLY A 101 13.02 -6.65 2.68
N MET A 102 12.15 -6.02 1.90
CA MET A 102 12.31 -5.92 0.46
C MET A 102 11.83 -4.57 -0.07
N SER A 103 12.47 -4.13 -1.15
CA SER A 103 12.01 -3.08 -2.05
C SER A 103 11.56 -3.70 -3.36
N SER A 104 10.66 -3.02 -4.06
CA SER A 104 10.27 -3.43 -5.39
C SER A 104 10.06 -2.27 -6.36
N GLU A 105 10.16 -2.59 -7.64
CA GLU A 105 9.79 -1.73 -8.76
C GLU A 105 8.81 -2.50 -9.64
N TRP A 106 7.71 -1.87 -10.04
CA TRP A 106 6.68 -2.45 -10.91
C TRP A 106 6.89 -1.95 -12.34
N LEU A 107 6.85 -2.87 -13.30
CA LEU A 107 7.21 -2.62 -14.69
C LEU A 107 6.38 -3.49 -15.63
N MET A 108 6.17 -2.96 -16.84
CA MET A 108 5.56 -3.70 -17.94
C MET A 108 6.66 -4.26 -18.84
N ILE A 109 6.71 -5.57 -18.98
CA ILE A 109 7.62 -6.26 -19.91
C ILE A 109 6.73 -7.05 -20.88
N GLU A 110 6.78 -6.74 -22.17
CA GLU A 110 5.94 -7.42 -23.18
C GLU A 110 4.46 -7.50 -22.77
N ASP A 111 3.88 -6.36 -22.35
CA ASP A 111 2.49 -6.25 -21.88
C ASP A 111 2.13 -7.09 -20.64
N LYS A 112 3.12 -7.63 -19.93
CA LYS A 112 2.94 -8.37 -18.68
C LYS A 112 3.41 -7.53 -17.50
N LEU A 113 2.67 -7.61 -16.39
CA LEU A 113 2.99 -6.88 -15.17
C LEU A 113 4.00 -7.65 -14.33
N PHE A 114 5.22 -7.11 -14.26
CA PHE A 114 6.28 -7.62 -13.42
C PHE A 114 6.55 -6.69 -12.24
N GLU A 115 7.05 -7.29 -11.17
CA GLU A 115 7.60 -6.61 -10.02
C GLU A 115 9.03 -7.13 -9.81
N LYS A 116 10.03 -6.27 -10.01
CA LYS A 116 11.41 -6.55 -9.64
C LYS A 116 11.52 -6.41 -8.12
N ILE A 117 11.93 -7.46 -7.43
CA ILE A 117 12.03 -7.49 -5.97
C ILE A 117 13.49 -7.67 -5.60
N GLU A 118 13.99 -6.79 -4.74
CA GLU A 118 15.30 -6.88 -4.14
C GLU A 118 15.13 -6.84 -2.62
N GLY A 119 15.78 -7.75 -1.91
CA GLY A 119 15.60 -7.82 -0.48
C GLY A 119 16.58 -8.73 0.22
N SER A 120 16.34 -8.87 1.51
CA SER A 120 17.09 -9.79 2.35
C SER A 120 16.15 -10.52 3.30
N MET A 121 16.53 -11.75 3.64
CA MET A 121 15.81 -12.57 4.60
C MET A 121 16.74 -13.15 5.65
N LYS A 122 16.27 -13.23 6.89
CA LYS A 122 16.95 -13.92 7.99
C LYS A 122 16.57 -15.39 7.96
N LEU A 123 17.57 -16.23 7.72
CA LEU A 123 17.46 -17.69 7.75
C LEU A 123 17.30 -18.20 9.19
N ALA A 124 16.89 -19.47 9.33
CA ALA A 124 16.68 -20.10 10.65
C ALA A 124 17.96 -20.13 11.50
N ASN A 125 19.13 -20.25 10.86
CA ASN A 125 20.43 -20.19 11.51
C ASN A 125 20.89 -18.76 11.88
N GLY A 126 20.04 -17.75 11.64
CA GLY A 126 20.32 -16.35 11.93
C GLY A 126 21.09 -15.59 10.86
N GLN A 127 21.61 -16.27 9.83
CA GLN A 127 22.29 -15.62 8.70
C GLN A 127 21.31 -14.79 7.87
N ILE A 128 21.80 -13.69 7.31
CA ILE A 128 21.04 -12.85 6.38
C ILE A 128 21.44 -13.23 4.96
N GLN A 129 20.46 -13.58 4.14
CA GLN A 129 20.63 -13.89 2.74
C GLN A 129 19.92 -12.83 1.89
N SER A 130 20.68 -12.17 1.02
CA SER A 130 20.13 -11.27 0.01
C SER A 130 19.57 -12.06 -1.18
N PHE A 131 18.56 -11.52 -1.84
CA PHE A 131 17.97 -12.10 -3.03
C PHE A 131 17.47 -11.01 -3.98
N SER A 132 17.40 -11.36 -5.27
CA SER A 132 16.79 -10.54 -6.31
C SER A 132 16.04 -11.44 -7.29
N VAL A 133 14.80 -11.09 -7.59
CA VAL A 133 13.87 -11.91 -8.39
C VAL A 133 12.84 -11.02 -9.09
N TYR A 134 12.26 -11.52 -10.18
CA TYR A 134 11.05 -10.96 -10.74
C TYR A 134 9.82 -11.69 -10.22
N ARG A 135 8.72 -10.99 -9.98
CA ARG A 135 7.40 -11.55 -9.72
C ARG A 135 6.44 -11.10 -10.81
N HIS A 136 5.92 -12.04 -11.60
CA HIS A 136 4.90 -11.75 -12.60
C HIS A 136 3.51 -11.92 -11.98
N HIS A 137 2.71 -10.86 -11.99
CA HIS A 137 1.32 -10.88 -11.54
C HIS A 137 0.41 -11.05 -12.76
N ARG A 138 -0.36 -12.13 -12.77
CA ARG A 138 -1.27 -12.46 -13.87
C ARG A 138 -2.70 -12.56 -13.37
N GLN A 139 -3.60 -11.81 -13.99
CA GLN A 139 -5.03 -12.04 -13.82
C GLN A 139 -5.44 -13.28 -14.61
N ILE A 140 -6.01 -14.27 -13.92
CA ILE A 140 -6.55 -15.48 -14.55
C ILE A 140 -8.04 -15.27 -14.87
N ASP A 141 -8.77 -14.71 -13.91
CA ASP A 141 -10.17 -14.30 -14.07
C ASP A 141 -10.48 -13.16 -13.06
N LYS A 142 -11.74 -12.72 -12.96
CA LYS A 142 -12.15 -11.63 -12.06
C LYS A 142 -11.88 -11.88 -10.56
N ASN A 143 -11.78 -13.15 -10.17
CA ASN A 143 -11.62 -13.61 -8.80
C ASN A 143 -10.30 -14.35 -8.56
N THR A 144 -9.50 -14.57 -9.60
CA THR A 144 -8.30 -15.39 -9.50
C THR A 144 -7.09 -14.64 -10.05
N MET A 145 -6.05 -14.57 -9.24
CA MET A 145 -4.74 -14.06 -9.60
C MET A 145 -3.69 -15.15 -9.44
N GLU A 146 -2.67 -15.11 -10.27
CA GLU A 146 -1.46 -15.89 -10.14
C GLU A 146 -0.26 -14.96 -9.95
N ALA A 147 0.67 -15.35 -9.08
CA ALA A 147 1.98 -14.73 -8.97
C ALA A 147 3.06 -15.79 -9.16
N SER A 148 3.96 -15.59 -10.12
CA SER A 148 5.06 -16.50 -10.42
C SER A 148 6.40 -15.83 -10.17
N MET A 149 7.35 -16.55 -9.58
CA MET A 149 8.69 -16.03 -9.28
C MET A 149 9.66 -16.44 -10.38
N HIS A 150 10.35 -15.48 -10.96
CA HIS A 150 11.27 -15.65 -12.08
C HIS A 150 12.69 -15.28 -11.66
N LYS A 151 13.66 -15.98 -12.27
CA LYS A 151 15.07 -15.57 -12.20
C LYS A 151 15.25 -14.22 -12.89
N ILE A 152 16.33 -13.54 -12.55
CA ILE A 152 16.84 -12.42 -13.34
C ILE A 152 17.99 -12.97 -14.16
N ASN A 153 17.95 -12.76 -15.47
CA ASN A 153 19.04 -13.14 -16.38
C ASN A 153 20.22 -12.17 -16.22
N ASP A 154 21.39 -12.54 -16.76
CA ASP A 154 22.61 -11.72 -16.64
C ASP A 154 22.47 -10.31 -17.26
N ASP A 155 21.57 -10.17 -18.24
CA ASP A 155 21.23 -8.89 -18.89
C ASP A 155 20.18 -8.06 -18.12
N GLY A 156 19.71 -8.56 -16.97
CA GLY A 156 18.68 -7.92 -16.15
C GLY A 156 17.23 -8.20 -16.59
N SER A 157 17.02 -8.98 -17.65
CA SER A 157 15.69 -9.37 -18.13
C SER A 157 15.04 -10.46 -17.25
N ALA A 158 13.72 -10.62 -17.39
CA ALA A 158 12.99 -11.68 -16.70
C ALA A 158 13.31 -13.05 -17.31
N GLY A 159 13.88 -13.95 -16.50
CA GLY A 159 14.22 -15.30 -16.88
C GLY A 159 13.10 -16.32 -16.64
N GLU A 160 13.47 -17.59 -16.63
CA GLU A 160 12.53 -18.69 -16.37
C GLU A 160 11.96 -18.64 -14.94
N VAL A 161 10.79 -19.27 -14.78
CA VAL A 161 10.18 -19.48 -13.46
C VAL A 161 11.10 -20.33 -12.59
N ILE A 162 11.34 -19.88 -11.36
CA ILE A 162 12.17 -20.58 -10.39
C ILE A 162 11.54 -21.93 -10.05
N VAL A 163 12.36 -22.97 -10.08
CA VAL A 163 12.00 -24.32 -9.65
C VAL A 163 12.60 -24.55 -8.27
N ALA A 164 11.76 -24.84 -7.28
CA ALA A 164 12.19 -25.16 -5.93
C ALA A 164 12.92 -26.52 -5.90
N PRO A 165 13.71 -26.82 -4.84
CA PRO A 165 14.45 -28.08 -4.74
C PRO A 165 13.60 -29.35 -4.85
N ASN A 166 12.30 -29.26 -4.56
CA ASN A 166 11.34 -30.35 -4.71
C ASN A 166 10.78 -30.49 -6.14
N GLY A 167 11.32 -29.78 -7.13
CA GLY A 167 10.89 -29.81 -8.53
C GLY A 167 9.67 -28.95 -8.85
N ASN A 168 9.05 -28.32 -7.84
CA ASN A 168 7.86 -27.49 -8.07
C ASN A 168 8.23 -26.09 -8.55
N LYS A 169 7.51 -25.60 -9.56
CA LYS A 169 7.60 -24.20 -9.98
C LYS A 169 7.06 -23.28 -8.88
N MET A 170 7.74 -22.17 -8.63
CA MET A 170 7.34 -21.17 -7.64
C MET A 170 6.19 -20.30 -8.17
N ILE A 171 5.01 -20.90 -8.24
CA ILE A 171 3.77 -20.27 -8.70
C ILE A 171 2.76 -20.31 -7.57
N GLN A 172 2.17 -19.16 -7.25
CA GLN A 172 1.18 -18.99 -6.20
C GLN A 172 -0.14 -18.54 -6.81
N LYS A 173 -1.22 -19.26 -6.51
CA LYS A 173 -2.58 -18.91 -6.93
C LYS A 173 -3.34 -18.30 -5.76
N PHE A 174 -3.93 -17.13 -5.99
CA PHE A 174 -4.74 -16.39 -5.01
C PHE A 174 -6.17 -16.31 -5.54
N VAL A 175 -7.12 -16.75 -4.72
CA VAL A 175 -8.56 -16.61 -4.99
C VAL A 175 -9.11 -15.53 -4.08
N ARG A 176 -9.91 -14.62 -4.64
CA ARG A 176 -10.57 -13.55 -3.93
C ARG A 176 -11.42 -14.15 -2.81
N LYS A 177 -11.18 -13.72 -1.57
CA LYS A 177 -12.01 -14.12 -0.42
C LYS A 177 -13.44 -13.65 -0.68
N LYS A 178 -14.40 -14.58 -0.63
CA LYS A 178 -15.82 -14.22 -0.65
C LYS A 178 -16.10 -13.45 0.64
N SER A 179 -16.55 -12.20 0.48
CA SER A 179 -17.07 -11.36 1.55
C SER A 179 -18.40 -11.91 2.05
#